data_AF-A0AAP0LSV1-F1
#
_entry.id   AF-A0AAP0LSV1-F1
#
_cell.length_a   1.000
_cell.length_b   1.000
_cell.length_c   1.000
_cell.angle_alpha   90.00
_cell.angle_beta   90.00
_cell.angle_gamma   90.00
#
_symmetry.space_group_name_H-M   'P 1'
#
loop_
_entity.id
_entity.type
_entity.pdbx_description
1 polymer ?
#
loop_
_entity_poly.entity_id
_entity_poly.type
_entity_poly.pdbx_seq_one_letter_code
_entity_poly.pdbx_strand_id
1 'polypeptide(L)'
;MGKKGYERLMSMTAKYCDIILQEWVDEHKMKRVSGEVKGDEDFIYVLLSLLDDNAEQLPDCEADTVIKAICLTLIVAAAETTVVTLTWAIALLLNNPEVLKKAQDELDIQVGTERPVNESDTINLVYLQAIIKETMRLYPAAPLLVPHESIEECVVNAYHVPAGTQLFVNAWKIQRDPSVWEEPCQFQPERFLTRNKDIDVRGQNFELIPFGSGRRMCPAVSSGLQVVQLTLASLVHAFDFTTPSDEPVDMGEAMGLTIAKATPLEVILSPRLSASLYGLWLTGGAISPYGRALFMMLHTSQKLNSAEKWDGLMASRAKINSPSLETMMSAMQKYASGSPRNFRAARKHRLSDVGMDKTGSRSHA
;
A
#
# COMPACT_ATOMS: atom_id res chain seq x y z
N MET A 1 19.71 12.00 9.25
CA MET A 1 20.19 12.20 7.87
C MET A 1 19.71 13.56 7.36
N GLY A 2 20.56 14.34 6.67
CA GLY A 2 20.15 15.63 6.08
C GLY A 2 19.54 15.49 4.67
N LYS A 3 18.94 16.57 4.14
CA LYS A 3 18.25 16.59 2.82
C LYS A 3 19.05 15.96 1.67
N LYS A 4 20.31 16.37 1.50
CA LYS A 4 21.21 15.82 0.45
C LYS A 4 21.46 14.31 0.59
N GLY A 5 21.41 13.80 1.83
CA GLY A 5 21.50 12.36 2.08
C GLY A 5 20.28 11.62 1.55
N TYR A 6 19.07 12.14 1.80
CA TYR A 6 17.84 11.54 1.28
C TYR A 6 17.76 11.59 -0.24
N GLU A 7 18.13 12.72 -0.86
CA GLU A 7 18.20 12.83 -2.33
C GLU A 7 19.13 11.78 -2.95
N ARG A 8 20.29 11.54 -2.32
CA ARG A 8 21.24 10.51 -2.77
C ARG A 8 20.65 9.11 -2.66
N LEU A 9 20.01 8.79 -1.53
CA LEU A 9 19.34 7.49 -1.34
C LEU A 9 18.21 7.29 -2.36
N MET A 10 17.33 8.29 -2.54
CA MET A 10 16.25 8.22 -3.52
C MET A 10 16.79 7.99 -4.93
N SER A 11 17.85 8.71 -5.32
CA SER A 11 18.48 8.54 -6.63
C SER A 11 19.09 7.15 -6.80
N MET A 12 19.78 6.63 -5.77
CA MET A 12 20.31 5.26 -5.81
C MET A 12 19.19 4.24 -5.94
N THR A 13 18.14 4.35 -5.11
CA THR A 13 17.02 3.41 -5.16
C THR A 13 16.27 3.47 -6.49
N ALA A 14 16.02 4.66 -7.03
CA ALA A 14 15.40 4.81 -8.34
C ALA A 14 16.19 4.07 -9.43
N LYS A 15 17.52 4.15 -9.42
CA LYS A 15 18.38 3.38 -10.35
C LYS A 15 18.26 1.88 -10.15
N TYR A 16 18.22 1.40 -8.91
CA TYR A 16 18.04 -0.03 -8.65
C TYR A 16 16.68 -0.55 -9.14
N CYS A 17 15.60 0.20 -8.86
CA CYS A 17 14.27 -0.14 -9.37
C CYS A 17 14.22 -0.14 -10.90
N ASP A 18 14.83 0.88 -11.53
CA ASP A 18 14.88 0.99 -12.99
C ASP A 18 15.58 -0.19 -13.65
N ILE A 19 16.71 -0.65 -13.09
CA ILE A 19 17.45 -1.83 -13.57
C ILE A 19 16.56 -3.08 -13.49
N ILE A 20 15.95 -3.36 -12.33
CA ILE A 20 15.12 -4.56 -12.13
C ILE A 20 13.91 -4.54 -13.08
N LEU A 21 13.24 -3.39 -13.21
CA LEU A 21 12.08 -3.26 -14.07
C LEU A 21 12.45 -3.37 -15.55
N GLN A 22 13.64 -2.88 -15.95
CA GLN A 22 14.14 -3.07 -17.31
C GLN A 22 14.40 -4.56 -17.60
N GLU A 23 15.04 -5.28 -16.68
CA GLU A 23 15.26 -6.72 -16.82
C GLU A 23 13.94 -7.47 -17.04
N TRP A 24 12.89 -7.11 -16.30
CA TRP A 24 11.55 -7.68 -16.50
C TRP A 24 10.98 -7.33 -17.87
N VAL A 25 11.00 -6.06 -18.28
CA VAL A 25 10.49 -5.66 -19.61
C VAL A 25 11.22 -6.40 -20.73
N ASP A 26 12.54 -6.50 -20.66
CA ASP A 26 13.37 -7.19 -21.65
C ASP A 26 13.04 -8.69 -21.71
N GLU A 27 12.87 -9.35 -20.56
CA GLU A 27 12.45 -10.74 -20.48
C GLU A 27 11.09 -10.98 -21.18
N HIS A 28 10.11 -10.08 -20.98
CA HIS A 28 8.80 -10.20 -21.60
C HIS A 28 8.87 -9.97 -23.12
N LYS A 29 9.68 -9.01 -23.58
CA LYS A 29 9.94 -8.81 -25.01
C LYS A 29 10.59 -10.03 -25.65
N MET A 30 11.57 -10.65 -24.98
CA MET A 30 12.22 -11.87 -25.47
C MET A 30 11.21 -13.03 -25.59
N LYS A 31 10.36 -13.25 -24.58
CA LYS A 31 9.30 -14.28 -24.61
C LYS A 31 8.27 -14.06 -25.72
N ARG A 32 7.94 -12.80 -26.03
CA ARG A 32 7.05 -12.44 -27.15
C ARG A 32 7.66 -12.85 -28.49
N VAL A 33 8.94 -12.55 -28.70
CA VAL A 33 9.66 -12.88 -29.95
C VAL A 33 9.86 -14.39 -30.12
N SER A 34 10.15 -15.11 -29.04
CA SER A 34 10.38 -16.57 -29.10
C SER A 34 9.10 -17.38 -29.34
N GLY A 35 7.92 -16.75 -29.27
CA GLY A 35 6.62 -17.45 -29.37
C GLY A 35 6.36 -18.37 -28.17
N GLU A 36 7.10 -18.20 -27.07
CA GLU A 36 7.01 -19.03 -25.85
C GLU A 36 5.95 -18.54 -24.87
N VAL A 37 5.04 -17.67 -25.29
CA VAL A 37 3.91 -17.23 -24.47
C VAL A 37 2.96 -18.43 -24.30
N LYS A 38 3.26 -19.28 -23.32
CA LYS A 38 2.53 -20.52 -22.98
C LYS A 38 1.69 -20.37 -21.70
N GLY A 39 1.31 -19.14 -21.32
CA GLY A 39 0.52 -18.86 -20.13
C GLY A 39 -0.40 -17.65 -20.30
N ASP A 40 -1.17 -17.33 -19.26
CA ASP A 40 -2.03 -16.15 -19.21
C ASP A 40 -1.20 -14.87 -19.39
N GLU A 41 -1.67 -13.97 -20.27
CA GLU A 41 -1.03 -12.69 -20.56
C GLU A 41 -0.98 -11.81 -19.32
N ASP A 42 0.21 -11.62 -18.76
CA ASP A 42 0.39 -10.76 -17.59
C ASP A 42 0.34 -9.26 -17.93
N PHE A 43 0.38 -8.44 -16.88
CA PHE A 43 0.22 -7.00 -17.00
C PHE A 43 1.29 -6.33 -17.89
N ILE A 44 2.54 -6.81 -17.86
CA ILE A 44 3.61 -6.25 -18.71
C ILE A 44 3.35 -6.61 -20.17
N TYR A 45 2.94 -7.85 -20.43
CA TYR A 45 2.57 -8.28 -21.77
C TYR A 45 1.42 -7.44 -22.36
N VAL A 46 0.36 -7.20 -21.58
CA VAL A 46 -0.78 -6.40 -22.02
C VAL A 46 -0.37 -4.95 -22.31
N LEU A 47 0.44 -4.33 -21.44
CA LEU A 47 0.93 -2.97 -21.68
C LEU A 47 1.82 -2.87 -22.93
N LEU A 48 2.69 -3.86 -23.15
CA LEU A 48 3.51 -3.92 -24.37
C LEU A 48 2.61 -3.94 -25.62
N SER A 49 1.60 -4.82 -25.64
CA SER A 49 0.66 -4.91 -26.77
C SER A 49 -0.13 -3.61 -26.99
N LEU A 50 -0.62 -2.98 -25.92
CA LEU A 50 -1.36 -1.71 -26.01
C LEU A 50 -0.51 -0.55 -26.55
N LEU A 51 0.78 -0.50 -26.20
CA LEU A 51 1.68 0.55 -26.67
C LEU A 51 2.12 0.31 -28.12
N ASP A 52 2.29 -0.95 -28.53
CA ASP A 52 2.52 -1.30 -29.94
C ASP A 52 1.36 -0.81 -30.82
N ASP A 53 0.12 -1.07 -30.40
CA ASP A 53 -1.10 -0.68 -31.14
C ASP A 53 -1.30 0.85 -31.23
N ASN A 54 -0.69 1.63 -30.33
CA ASN A 54 -0.82 3.08 -30.24
C ASN A 54 0.48 3.84 -30.53
N ALA A 55 1.46 3.19 -31.15
CA ALA A 55 2.79 3.75 -31.41
C ALA A 55 2.74 5.10 -32.19
N GLU A 56 1.76 5.27 -33.07
CA GLU A 56 1.56 6.51 -33.84
C GLU A 56 1.03 7.69 -32.99
N GLN A 57 0.33 7.42 -31.88
CA GLN A 57 -0.28 8.44 -31.01
C GLN A 57 0.66 8.89 -29.90
N LEU A 58 1.75 8.15 -29.65
CA LEU A 58 2.72 8.41 -28.60
C LEU A 58 4.18 8.39 -29.11
N PRO A 59 4.51 9.16 -30.16
CA PRO A 59 5.83 9.11 -30.81
C PRO A 59 6.99 9.54 -29.89
N ASP A 60 6.69 10.31 -28.83
CA ASP A 60 7.68 10.87 -27.90
C ASP A 60 7.84 10.09 -26.59
N CYS A 61 7.08 8.99 -26.38
CA CYS A 61 7.20 8.19 -25.17
C CYS A 61 8.01 6.91 -25.43
N GLU A 62 9.10 6.72 -24.68
CA GLU A 62 9.76 5.42 -24.67
C GLU A 62 8.84 4.43 -23.95
N ALA A 63 8.27 3.48 -24.70
CA ALA A 63 7.32 2.49 -24.20
C ALA A 63 7.80 1.81 -22.91
N ASP A 64 9.08 1.46 -22.85
CA ASP A 64 9.73 0.87 -21.68
C ASP A 64 9.65 1.79 -20.46
N THR A 65 9.93 3.08 -20.64
CA THR A 65 9.84 4.07 -19.56
C THR A 65 8.41 4.16 -19.03
N VAL A 66 7.40 4.14 -19.91
CA VAL A 66 5.99 4.13 -19.51
C VAL A 66 5.64 2.86 -18.75
N ILE A 67 6.00 1.69 -19.28
CA ILE A 67 5.73 0.39 -18.64
C ILE A 67 6.39 0.29 -17.28
N LYS A 68 7.68 0.63 -17.17
CA LYS A 68 8.42 0.63 -15.91
C LYS A 68 7.77 1.58 -14.90
N ALA A 69 7.39 2.79 -15.31
CA ALA A 69 6.76 3.76 -14.42
C ALA A 69 5.39 3.28 -13.90
N ILE A 70 4.55 2.69 -14.76
CA ILE A 70 3.26 2.13 -14.35
C ILE A 70 3.47 0.95 -13.40
N CYS A 71 4.35 0.01 -13.74
CA CYS A 71 4.63 -1.16 -12.90
C CYS A 71 5.16 -0.75 -11.52
N LEU A 72 6.14 0.17 -11.46
CA LEU A 72 6.66 0.68 -10.20
C LEU A 72 5.56 1.32 -9.35
N THR A 73 4.71 2.15 -9.98
CA THR A 73 3.62 2.84 -9.29
C THR A 73 2.63 1.85 -8.69
N LEU A 74 2.23 0.82 -9.45
CA LEU A 74 1.29 -0.21 -8.98
C LEU A 74 1.87 -1.05 -7.84
N ILE A 75 3.12 -1.50 -7.97
CA ILE A 75 3.79 -2.32 -6.95
C ILE A 75 3.91 -1.55 -5.63
N VAL A 76 4.39 -0.30 -5.69
CA VAL A 76 4.58 0.53 -4.50
C VAL A 76 3.24 0.86 -3.85
N ALA A 77 2.25 1.26 -4.65
CA ALA A 77 0.93 1.60 -4.15
C ALA A 77 0.24 0.38 -3.50
N ALA A 78 0.34 -0.80 -4.11
CA ALA A 78 -0.29 -2.01 -3.59
C ALA A 78 0.40 -2.54 -2.34
N ALA A 79 1.74 -2.61 -2.34
CA ALA A 79 2.49 -3.20 -1.23
C ALA A 79 2.35 -2.37 0.05
N GLU A 80 2.70 -1.08 0.00
CA GLU A 80 2.74 -0.23 1.20
C GLU A 80 1.35 -0.09 1.85
N THR A 81 0.32 0.19 1.05
CA THR A 81 -1.03 0.45 1.59
C THR A 81 -1.63 -0.80 2.24
N THR A 82 -1.40 -1.97 1.64
CA THR A 82 -1.84 -3.26 2.20
C THR A 82 -1.14 -3.53 3.53
N VAL A 83 0.18 -3.36 3.58
CA VAL A 83 1.00 -3.61 4.78
C VAL A 83 0.58 -2.71 5.91
N VAL A 84 0.49 -1.39 5.67
CA VAL A 84 0.06 -0.42 6.68
C VAL A 84 -1.33 -0.77 7.21
N THR A 85 -2.27 -1.13 6.33
CA THR A 85 -3.64 -1.50 6.73
C THR A 85 -3.64 -2.77 7.61
N LEU A 86 -2.91 -3.82 7.21
CA LEU A 86 -2.81 -5.06 7.98
C LEU A 86 -2.10 -4.84 9.33
N THR A 87 -1.04 -4.03 9.35
CA THR A 87 -0.34 -3.67 10.59
C THR A 87 -1.27 -2.95 11.57
N TRP A 88 -2.09 -2.00 11.12
CA TRP A 88 -3.07 -1.36 11.99
C TRP A 88 -4.19 -2.30 12.42
N ALA A 89 -4.66 -3.18 11.53
CA ALA A 89 -5.67 -4.17 11.89
C ALA A 89 -5.16 -5.07 13.03
N ILE A 90 -3.95 -5.61 12.91
CA ILE A 90 -3.36 -6.47 13.94
C ILE A 90 -3.11 -5.68 15.24
N ALA A 91 -2.60 -4.45 15.16
CA ALA A 91 -2.41 -3.60 16.34
C ALA A 91 -3.75 -3.32 17.08
N LEU A 92 -4.82 -3.05 16.33
CA LEU A 92 -6.16 -2.86 16.89
C LEU A 92 -6.70 -4.13 17.53
N LEU A 93 -6.51 -5.29 16.90
CA LEU A 93 -6.93 -6.58 17.45
C LEU A 93 -6.17 -6.93 18.74
N LEU A 94 -4.86 -6.71 18.80
CA LEU A 94 -4.05 -6.93 20.01
C LEU A 94 -4.50 -6.04 21.18
N ASN A 95 -4.91 -4.80 20.89
CA ASN A 95 -5.45 -3.90 21.91
C ASN A 95 -6.93 -4.15 22.23
N ASN A 96 -7.61 -5.03 21.49
CA ASN A 96 -9.03 -5.37 21.69
C ASN A 96 -9.24 -6.90 21.63
N PRO A 97 -8.80 -7.66 22.66
CA PRO A 97 -8.84 -9.12 22.65
C PRO A 97 -10.25 -9.70 22.43
N GLU A 98 -11.29 -9.03 22.94
CA GLU A 98 -12.69 -9.41 22.73
C GLU A 98 -13.09 -9.36 21.25
N VAL A 99 -12.60 -8.37 20.50
CA VAL A 99 -12.85 -8.25 19.06
C VAL A 99 -12.08 -9.33 18.31
N LEU A 100 -10.82 -9.58 18.68
CA LEU A 100 -10.04 -10.68 18.12
C LEU A 100 -10.74 -12.02 18.33
N LYS A 101 -11.22 -12.28 19.55
CA LYS A 101 -11.92 -13.52 19.88
C LYS A 101 -13.18 -13.71 19.03
N LYS A 102 -14.00 -12.68 18.86
CA LYS A 102 -15.18 -12.73 17.97
C LYS A 102 -14.82 -13.02 16.51
N ALA A 103 -13.72 -12.46 16.01
CA ALA A 103 -13.25 -12.74 14.65
C ALA A 103 -12.76 -14.18 14.48
N GLN A 104 -12.05 -14.71 15.49
CA GLN A 104 -11.64 -16.11 15.54
C GLN A 104 -12.86 -17.03 15.57
N ASP A 105 -13.86 -16.73 16.40
CA ASP A 105 -15.09 -17.52 16.50
C ASP A 105 -15.88 -17.52 15.17
N GLU A 106 -15.95 -16.37 14.48
CA GLU A 106 -16.53 -16.28 13.13
C GLU A 106 -15.78 -17.21 12.14
N LEU A 107 -14.45 -17.18 12.15
CA LEU A 107 -13.63 -18.02 11.28
C LEU A 107 -13.81 -19.51 11.59
N ASP A 108 -13.84 -19.88 12.87
CA ASP A 108 -14.04 -21.27 13.29
C ASP A 108 -15.42 -21.79 12.86
N ILE A 109 -16.45 -20.94 12.87
CA ILE A 109 -17.82 -21.27 12.42
C ILE A 109 -17.91 -21.38 10.89
N GLN A 110 -17.35 -20.41 10.16
CA GLN A 110 -17.55 -20.29 8.71
C GLN A 110 -16.56 -21.15 7.89
N VAL A 111 -15.35 -21.35 8.41
CA VAL A 111 -14.25 -22.04 7.71
C VAL A 111 -13.97 -23.41 8.35
N GLY A 112 -13.97 -23.46 9.69
CA GLY A 112 -13.58 -24.64 10.47
C GLY A 112 -12.07 -24.88 10.51
N THR A 113 -11.63 -25.84 11.32
CA THR A 113 -10.20 -26.04 11.64
C THR A 113 -9.43 -26.97 10.70
N GLU A 114 -10.13 -27.61 9.76
CA GLU A 114 -9.57 -28.70 8.94
C GLU A 114 -8.92 -28.23 7.64
N ARG A 115 -9.03 -26.94 7.28
CA ARG A 115 -8.50 -26.40 6.02
C ARG A 115 -8.05 -24.95 6.12
N PRO A 116 -7.27 -24.47 5.14
CA PRO A 116 -6.97 -23.05 5.00
C PRO A 116 -8.19 -22.20 4.64
N VAL A 117 -8.13 -20.91 5.00
CA VAL A 117 -9.05 -19.91 4.47
C VAL A 117 -8.86 -19.80 2.95
N ASN A 118 -9.96 -19.87 2.22
CA ASN A 118 -10.00 -19.61 0.79
C ASN A 118 -10.64 -18.25 0.52
N GLU A 119 -10.37 -17.70 -0.65
CA GLU A 119 -10.95 -16.43 -1.06
C GLU A 119 -12.48 -16.42 -1.01
N SER A 120 -13.13 -17.52 -1.43
CA SER A 120 -14.58 -17.66 -1.41
C SER A 120 -15.20 -17.56 -0.02
N ASP A 121 -14.43 -17.82 1.04
CA ASP A 121 -14.95 -17.75 2.41
C ASP A 121 -15.14 -16.30 2.86
N THR A 122 -14.36 -15.37 2.30
CA THR A 122 -14.32 -13.97 2.73
C THR A 122 -15.68 -13.28 2.67
N ILE A 123 -16.56 -13.71 1.75
CA ILE A 123 -17.94 -13.19 1.62
C ILE A 123 -18.78 -13.41 2.89
N ASN A 124 -18.53 -14.49 3.64
CA ASN A 124 -19.28 -14.84 4.84
C ASN A 124 -18.64 -14.32 6.13
N LEU A 125 -17.43 -13.77 6.06
CA LEU A 125 -16.69 -13.22 7.21
C LEU A 125 -17.10 -11.77 7.49
N VAL A 126 -18.37 -11.55 7.80
CA VAL A 126 -18.98 -10.22 7.93
C VAL A 126 -18.37 -9.41 9.06
N TYR A 127 -18.04 -10.04 10.19
CA TYR A 127 -17.40 -9.40 11.33
C TYR A 127 -15.94 -9.01 10.99
N LEU A 128 -15.20 -9.88 10.31
CA LEU A 128 -13.87 -9.54 9.81
C LEU A 128 -13.90 -8.37 8.80
N GLN A 129 -14.89 -8.34 7.91
CA GLN A 129 -15.08 -7.21 7.00
C GLN A 129 -15.37 -5.91 7.77
N ALA A 130 -16.16 -5.97 8.84
CA ALA A 130 -16.42 -4.83 9.72
C ALA A 130 -15.15 -4.35 10.45
N ILE A 131 -14.29 -5.26 10.91
CA ILE A 131 -12.98 -4.94 11.48
C ILE A 131 -12.11 -4.18 10.48
N ILE A 132 -12.07 -4.63 9.22
CA ILE A 132 -11.27 -4.00 8.17
C ILE A 132 -11.83 -2.59 7.85
N LYS A 133 -13.15 -2.44 7.74
CA LYS A 133 -13.78 -1.12 7.55
C LYS A 133 -13.45 -0.16 8.70
N GLU A 134 -13.55 -0.62 9.95
CA GLU A 134 -13.24 0.22 11.12
C GLU A 134 -11.74 0.53 11.22
N THR A 135 -10.88 -0.42 10.82
CA THR A 135 -9.43 -0.19 10.69
C THR A 135 -9.16 0.90 9.66
N MET A 136 -9.77 0.85 8.48
CA MET A 136 -9.60 1.86 7.44
C MET A 136 -10.20 3.22 7.83
N ARG A 137 -11.26 3.23 8.65
CA ARG A 137 -11.86 4.45 9.19
C ARG A 137 -10.89 5.17 10.14
N LEU A 138 -10.35 4.44 11.11
CA LEU A 138 -9.39 4.99 12.06
C LEU A 138 -8.02 5.22 11.40
N TYR A 139 -7.44 4.26 10.72
CA TYR A 139 -6.11 4.39 10.14
C TYR A 139 -6.15 4.28 8.62
N PRO A 140 -6.70 5.29 7.90
CA PRO A 140 -6.73 5.29 6.45
C PRO A 140 -5.30 5.34 5.92
N ALA A 141 -4.91 4.35 5.11
CA ALA A 141 -3.56 4.21 4.60
C ALA A 141 -2.99 5.51 4.01
N ALA A 142 -3.82 6.30 3.31
CA ALA A 142 -3.52 7.65 2.85
C ALA A 142 -4.39 8.70 3.58
N PRO A 143 -3.93 9.28 4.70
CA PRO A 143 -4.76 10.15 5.56
C PRO A 143 -5.19 11.47 4.90
N LEU A 144 -4.45 11.94 3.89
CA LEU A 144 -4.75 13.14 3.09
C LEU A 144 -5.14 12.83 1.64
N LEU A 145 -5.35 11.54 1.32
CA LEU A 145 -5.45 11.01 -0.04
C LEU A 145 -4.28 11.47 -0.96
N VAL A 146 -4.35 11.15 -2.24
CA VAL A 146 -3.40 11.67 -3.24
C VAL A 146 -3.77 13.13 -3.53
N PRO A 147 -2.82 14.08 -3.57
CA PRO A 147 -3.12 15.48 -3.84
C PRO A 147 -3.79 15.68 -5.20
N HIS A 148 -4.80 16.52 -5.25
CA HIS A 148 -5.46 16.96 -6.48
C HIS A 148 -4.95 18.35 -6.88
N GLU A 149 -5.15 18.71 -8.16
CA GLU A 149 -4.89 20.04 -8.67
C GLU A 149 -6.09 20.49 -9.52
N SER A 150 -6.55 21.73 -9.33
CA SER A 150 -7.59 22.32 -10.17
C SER A 150 -7.06 22.57 -11.59
N ILE A 151 -7.72 22.00 -12.60
CA ILE A 151 -7.32 22.17 -14.01
C ILE A 151 -7.72 23.55 -14.52
N GLU A 152 -8.88 24.03 -14.06
CA GLU A 152 -9.46 25.33 -14.38
C GLU A 152 -9.94 26.02 -13.10
N GLU A 153 -10.31 27.29 -13.21
CA GLU A 153 -10.94 27.98 -12.08
C GLU A 153 -12.30 27.36 -11.76
N CYS A 154 -12.61 27.24 -10.47
CA CYS A 154 -13.89 26.69 -10.04
C CYS A 154 -14.36 27.33 -8.73
N VAL A 155 -15.57 26.97 -8.30
CA VAL A 155 -16.14 27.40 -7.02
C VAL A 155 -16.45 26.17 -6.18
N VAL A 156 -15.92 26.11 -4.96
CA VAL A 156 -16.17 25.04 -3.99
C VAL A 156 -16.79 25.65 -2.74
N ASN A 157 -18.03 25.29 -2.42
CA ASN A 157 -18.77 25.83 -1.27
C ASN A 157 -18.70 27.37 -1.16
N ALA A 158 -19.00 28.06 -2.27
CA ALA A 158 -18.91 29.52 -2.43
C ALA A 158 -17.50 30.14 -2.37
N TYR A 159 -16.43 29.33 -2.27
CA TYR A 159 -15.05 29.81 -2.38
C TYR A 159 -14.55 29.69 -3.82
N HIS A 160 -13.98 30.78 -4.36
CA HIS A 160 -13.26 30.74 -5.64
C HIS A 160 -11.93 30.00 -5.49
N VAL A 161 -11.69 29.06 -6.37
CA VAL A 161 -10.49 28.22 -6.43
C VAL A 161 -9.83 28.46 -7.80
N PRO A 162 -8.70 29.18 -7.85
CA PRO A 162 -7.97 29.39 -9.10
C PRO A 162 -7.45 28.08 -9.71
N ALA A 163 -7.22 28.06 -11.02
CA ALA A 163 -6.51 26.97 -11.69
C ALA A 163 -5.09 26.78 -11.11
N GLY A 164 -4.62 25.53 -11.06
CA GLY A 164 -3.32 25.15 -10.49
C GLY A 164 -3.29 25.12 -8.94
N THR A 165 -4.44 25.20 -8.29
CA THR A 165 -4.53 25.12 -6.83
C THR A 165 -4.46 23.66 -6.39
N GLN A 166 -3.51 23.33 -5.52
CA GLN A 166 -3.41 22.00 -4.91
C GLN A 166 -4.46 21.82 -3.81
N LEU A 167 -5.15 20.69 -3.85
CA LEU A 167 -6.18 20.28 -2.89
C LEU A 167 -5.77 18.98 -2.20
N PHE A 168 -5.86 18.98 -0.87
CA PHE A 168 -5.69 17.80 -0.03
C PHE A 168 -7.01 17.47 0.64
N VAL A 169 -7.45 16.22 0.54
CA VAL A 169 -8.69 15.76 1.18
C VAL A 169 -8.33 15.09 2.50
N ASN A 170 -8.69 15.71 3.61
CA ASN A 170 -8.36 15.18 4.94
C ASN A 170 -9.30 14.03 5.34
N ALA A 171 -9.09 12.86 4.72
CA ALA A 171 -9.85 11.64 5.00
C ALA A 171 -9.76 11.25 6.49
N TRP A 172 -8.59 11.40 7.11
CA TRP A 172 -8.40 11.10 8.55
C TRP A 172 -9.37 11.89 9.43
N LYS A 173 -9.60 13.17 9.12
CA LYS A 173 -10.52 14.04 9.86
C LYS A 173 -11.98 13.75 9.53
N ILE A 174 -12.32 13.58 8.26
CA ILE A 174 -13.70 13.25 7.82
C ILE A 174 -14.19 11.97 8.51
N GLN A 175 -13.34 10.94 8.51
CA GLN A 175 -13.65 9.62 9.07
C GLN A 175 -13.67 9.60 10.61
N ARG A 176 -13.39 10.73 11.27
CA ARG A 176 -13.45 10.94 12.72
C ARG A 176 -14.36 12.10 13.12
N ASP A 177 -15.15 12.62 12.19
CA ASP A 177 -16.04 13.73 12.50
C ASP A 177 -17.10 13.29 13.53
N PRO A 178 -17.14 13.87 14.75
CA PRO A 178 -18.11 13.48 15.78
C PRO A 178 -19.56 13.82 15.40
N SER A 179 -19.80 14.66 14.39
CA SER A 179 -21.14 14.91 13.87
C SER A 179 -21.67 13.77 12.99
N VAL A 180 -20.78 12.88 12.53
CA VAL A 180 -21.09 11.75 11.66
C VAL A 180 -20.87 10.41 12.38
N TRP A 181 -19.82 10.31 13.18
CA TRP A 181 -19.40 9.09 13.85
C TRP A 181 -19.54 9.21 15.37
N GLU A 182 -20.42 8.38 15.95
CA GLU A 182 -20.52 8.23 17.40
C GLU A 182 -19.25 7.57 17.95
N GLU A 183 -18.71 8.13 19.04
CA GLU A 183 -17.43 7.72 19.65
C GLU A 183 -16.32 7.57 18.59
N PRO A 184 -15.97 8.66 17.87
CA PRO A 184 -15.22 8.58 16.61
C PRO A 184 -13.80 8.04 16.77
N CYS A 185 -13.23 8.13 17.96
CA CYS A 185 -11.88 7.63 18.24
C CYS A 185 -11.87 6.20 18.78
N GLN A 186 -13.02 5.61 19.13
CA GLN A 186 -13.09 4.23 19.61
C GLN A 186 -13.08 3.25 18.44
N PHE A 187 -12.37 2.14 18.61
CA PHE A 187 -12.42 1.00 17.69
C PHE A 187 -13.64 0.15 17.99
N GLN A 188 -14.68 0.29 17.15
CA GLN A 188 -15.96 -0.41 17.34
C GLN A 188 -16.46 -0.99 16.01
N PRO A 189 -15.98 -2.15 15.59
CA PRO A 189 -16.44 -2.81 14.35
C PRO A 189 -17.96 -3.01 14.28
N GLU A 190 -18.62 -3.19 15.43
CA GLU A 190 -20.07 -3.40 15.53
C GLU A 190 -20.90 -2.28 14.89
N ARG A 191 -20.34 -1.07 14.74
CA ARG A 191 -21.03 0.02 14.03
C ARG A 191 -21.38 -0.36 12.60
N PHE A 192 -20.52 -1.12 11.92
CA PHE A 192 -20.73 -1.59 10.54
C PHE A 192 -21.63 -2.82 10.44
N LEU A 193 -22.12 -3.35 11.56
CA LEU A 193 -23.13 -4.42 11.59
C LEU A 193 -24.53 -3.87 11.88
N THR A 194 -24.62 -2.64 12.36
CA THR A 194 -25.84 -2.04 12.89
C THR A 194 -26.15 -0.73 12.19
N ARG A 195 -25.81 0.41 12.81
CA ARG A 195 -26.16 1.77 12.37
C ARG A 195 -25.49 2.21 11.07
N ASN A 196 -24.31 1.65 10.76
CA ASN A 196 -23.50 2.00 9.59
C ASN A 196 -23.36 0.82 8.60
N LYS A 197 -24.27 -0.15 8.61
CA LYS A 197 -24.18 -1.38 7.80
C LYS A 197 -24.13 -1.12 6.28
N ASP A 198 -24.82 -0.07 5.82
CA ASP A 198 -24.97 0.26 4.40
C ASP A 198 -23.80 1.11 3.87
N ILE A 199 -22.86 1.48 4.73
CA ILE A 199 -21.65 2.23 4.34
C ILE A 199 -20.65 1.28 3.69
N ASP A 200 -20.29 1.55 2.44
CA ASP A 200 -19.20 0.89 1.75
C ASP A 200 -17.94 1.76 1.67
N VAL A 201 -16.89 1.20 1.08
CA VAL A 201 -15.60 1.88 0.86
C VAL A 201 -15.34 2.13 -0.63
N ARG A 202 -16.39 2.02 -1.46
CA ARG A 202 -16.36 2.12 -2.93
C ARG A 202 -16.68 3.55 -3.42
N GLY A 203 -16.55 4.53 -2.54
CA GLY A 203 -16.46 5.95 -2.90
C GLY A 203 -17.80 6.65 -3.09
N GLN A 204 -18.92 5.99 -2.76
CA GLN A 204 -20.25 6.60 -2.75
C GLN A 204 -20.66 7.10 -1.34
N ASN A 205 -19.99 6.61 -0.29
CA ASN A 205 -20.17 7.05 1.09
C ASN A 205 -19.05 8.03 1.49
N PHE A 206 -19.32 9.33 1.47
CA PHE A 206 -18.29 10.35 1.71
C PHE A 206 -17.78 10.40 3.16
N GLU A 207 -18.55 9.84 4.09
CA GLU A 207 -18.15 9.65 5.48
C GLU A 207 -17.03 8.60 5.66
N LEU A 208 -16.83 7.69 4.69
CA LEU A 208 -15.80 6.65 4.68
C LEU A 208 -15.17 6.50 3.29
N ILE A 209 -14.02 7.14 3.09
CA ILE A 209 -13.37 7.23 1.76
C ILE A 209 -11.90 6.74 1.76
N PRO A 210 -11.59 5.54 2.30
CA PRO A 210 -10.21 5.06 2.38
C PRO A 210 -9.58 4.80 1.01
N PHE A 211 -10.40 4.63 -0.04
CA PHE A 211 -9.99 4.48 -1.43
C PHE A 211 -10.23 5.74 -2.28
N GLY A 212 -10.63 6.85 -1.67
CA GLY A 212 -11.04 8.07 -2.37
C GLY A 212 -12.40 7.95 -3.06
N SER A 213 -12.67 8.82 -4.03
CA SER A 213 -13.91 8.84 -4.82
C SER A 213 -13.69 9.50 -6.18
N GLY A 214 -14.65 9.31 -7.11
CA GLY A 214 -14.67 9.93 -8.43
C GLY A 214 -13.57 9.44 -9.38
N ARG A 215 -13.18 10.29 -10.34
CA ARG A 215 -12.26 9.93 -11.44
C ARG A 215 -10.85 9.47 -11.00
N ARG A 216 -10.42 9.83 -9.79
CA ARG A 216 -9.11 9.46 -9.22
C ARG A 216 -9.24 8.49 -8.06
N MET A 217 -10.39 7.83 -7.94
CA MET A 217 -10.58 6.76 -6.99
C MET A 217 -9.55 5.64 -7.22
N CYS A 218 -9.14 4.97 -6.15
CA CYS A 218 -8.21 3.86 -6.23
C CYS A 218 -8.69 2.80 -7.25
N PRO A 219 -7.93 2.53 -8.32
CA PRO A 219 -8.31 1.54 -9.32
C PRO A 219 -8.28 0.11 -8.77
N ALA A 220 -7.56 -0.11 -7.67
CA ALA A 220 -7.38 -1.40 -7.02
C ALA A 220 -8.32 -1.64 -5.83
N VAL A 221 -9.47 -0.94 -5.72
CA VAL A 221 -10.38 -1.09 -4.57
C VAL A 221 -10.82 -2.55 -4.35
N SER A 222 -11.16 -3.27 -5.41
CA SER A 222 -11.60 -4.67 -5.30
C SER A 222 -10.47 -5.61 -4.91
N SER A 223 -9.32 -5.54 -5.60
CA SER A 223 -8.16 -6.39 -5.32
C SER A 223 -7.52 -6.07 -3.97
N GLY A 224 -7.40 -4.80 -3.61
CA GLY A 224 -6.89 -4.37 -2.31
C GLY A 224 -7.75 -4.88 -1.15
N LEU A 225 -9.08 -4.79 -1.27
CA LEU A 225 -9.98 -5.36 -0.27
C LEU A 225 -9.82 -6.88 -0.14
N GLN A 226 -9.79 -7.59 -1.27
CA GLN A 226 -9.63 -9.04 -1.30
C GLN A 226 -8.31 -9.48 -0.67
N VAL A 227 -7.19 -8.82 -0.99
CA VAL A 227 -5.87 -9.13 -0.42
C VAL A 227 -5.85 -8.87 1.09
N VAL A 228 -6.36 -7.72 1.54
CA VAL A 228 -6.41 -7.39 2.99
C VAL A 228 -7.31 -8.38 3.74
N GLN A 229 -8.51 -8.67 3.21
CA GLN A 229 -9.45 -9.61 3.82
C GLN A 229 -8.87 -11.01 3.92
N LEU A 230 -8.38 -11.57 2.80
CA LEU A 230 -7.83 -12.91 2.78
C LEU A 230 -6.59 -13.03 3.67
N THR A 231 -5.71 -12.03 3.65
CA THR A 231 -4.49 -12.05 4.47
C THR A 231 -4.83 -11.97 5.95
N LEU A 232 -5.69 -11.03 6.37
CA LEU A 232 -6.09 -10.90 7.77
C LEU A 232 -6.85 -12.15 8.25
N ALA A 233 -7.80 -12.65 7.44
CA ALA A 233 -8.54 -13.88 7.73
C ALA A 233 -7.58 -15.05 7.94
N SER A 234 -6.62 -15.22 7.03
CA SER A 234 -5.64 -16.30 7.09
C SER A 234 -4.80 -16.23 8.36
N LEU A 235 -4.39 -15.03 8.77
CA LEU A 235 -3.57 -14.85 9.97
C LEU A 235 -4.36 -15.09 11.25
N VAL A 236 -5.55 -14.50 11.38
CA VAL A 236 -6.42 -14.65 12.57
C VAL A 236 -6.90 -16.10 12.71
N HIS A 237 -7.15 -16.78 11.60
CA HIS A 237 -7.55 -18.18 11.62
C HIS A 237 -6.40 -19.10 12.04
N ALA A 238 -5.21 -18.85 11.49
CA ALA A 238 -4.06 -19.73 11.73
C ALA A 238 -3.31 -19.45 13.03
N PHE A 239 -3.41 -18.27 13.63
CA PHE A 239 -2.55 -17.93 14.76
C PHE A 239 -3.30 -17.19 15.87
N ASP A 240 -2.89 -17.48 17.10
CA ASP A 240 -3.12 -16.62 18.25
C ASP A 240 -2.04 -15.53 18.26
N PHE A 241 -2.45 -14.30 18.55
CA PHE A 241 -1.57 -13.14 18.59
C PHE A 241 -1.34 -12.72 20.04
N THR A 242 -0.07 -12.56 20.42
CA THR A 242 0.31 -11.92 21.68
C THR A 242 1.42 -10.92 21.46
N THR A 243 1.57 -9.97 22.39
CA THR A 243 2.70 -9.03 22.42
C THR A 243 3.86 -9.63 23.21
N PRO A 244 5.13 -9.32 22.89
CA PRO A 244 6.28 -9.87 23.62
C PRO A 244 6.28 -9.61 25.14
N SER A 245 5.68 -8.49 25.58
CA SER A 245 5.61 -8.08 26.99
C SER A 245 4.21 -8.20 27.62
N ASP A 246 3.21 -8.76 26.90
CA ASP A 246 1.78 -8.69 27.29
C ASP A 246 1.26 -7.26 27.58
N GLU A 247 1.96 -6.23 27.12
CA GLU A 247 1.56 -4.83 27.24
C GLU A 247 0.74 -4.37 26.02
N PRO A 248 -0.15 -3.38 26.19
CA PRO A 248 -0.87 -2.78 25.06
C PRO A 248 0.10 -2.23 24.00
N VAL A 249 -0.24 -2.48 22.75
CA VAL A 249 0.47 -1.94 21.59
C VAL A 249 0.36 -0.41 21.59
N ASP A 250 1.50 0.28 21.47
CA ASP A 250 1.55 1.73 21.26
C ASP A 250 0.83 2.11 19.95
N MET A 251 -0.17 2.98 20.01
CA MET A 251 -0.97 3.40 18.86
C MET A 251 -0.48 4.72 18.23
N GLY A 252 0.74 5.16 18.54
CA GLY A 252 1.36 6.33 17.91
C GLY A 252 1.48 6.21 16.39
N GLU A 253 1.28 7.34 15.71
CA GLU A 253 1.34 7.47 14.25
C GLU A 253 2.66 8.14 13.83
N ALA A 254 3.33 7.60 12.80
CA ALA A 254 4.47 8.23 12.16
C ALA A 254 4.00 9.21 11.08
N MET A 255 4.71 10.33 10.94
CA MET A 255 4.47 11.28 9.86
C MET A 255 5.02 10.74 8.52
N GLY A 256 4.16 10.63 7.51
CA GLY A 256 4.53 10.17 6.18
C GLY A 256 3.42 10.38 5.15
N LEU A 257 3.68 9.92 3.92
CA LEU A 257 2.66 9.82 2.86
C LEU A 257 1.57 8.80 3.24
N THR A 258 1.97 7.73 3.91
CA THR A 258 1.10 6.75 4.52
C THR A 258 1.09 6.92 6.04
N ILE A 259 0.00 6.52 6.69
CA ILE A 259 -0.12 6.56 8.15
C ILE A 259 0.59 5.34 8.78
N ALA A 260 1.91 5.29 8.75
CA ALA A 260 2.64 4.20 9.40
C ALA A 260 2.54 4.28 10.93
N LYS A 261 2.79 3.18 11.65
CA LYS A 261 2.98 3.23 13.10
C LYS A 261 4.27 3.99 13.46
N ALA A 262 4.25 4.72 14.57
CA ALA A 262 5.43 5.41 15.12
C ALA A 262 6.49 4.43 15.61
N THR A 263 6.06 3.30 16.14
CA THR A 263 6.87 2.19 16.66
C THR A 263 6.59 0.92 15.85
N PRO A 264 7.62 0.10 15.54
CA PRO A 264 7.42 -1.19 14.90
C PRO A 264 6.45 -2.07 15.70
N LEU A 265 5.57 -2.80 15.02
CA LEU A 265 4.67 -3.75 15.67
C LEU A 265 5.38 -5.08 15.86
N GLU A 266 5.59 -5.47 17.11
CA GLU A 266 6.11 -6.80 17.47
C GLU A 266 4.96 -7.71 17.89
N VAL A 267 4.88 -8.89 17.27
CA VAL A 267 3.81 -9.87 17.52
C VAL A 267 4.42 -11.26 17.61
N ILE A 268 4.01 -12.01 18.63
CA ILE A 268 4.27 -13.44 18.76
C ILE A 268 3.07 -14.19 18.18
N LEU A 269 3.35 -15.10 17.25
CA LEU A 269 2.35 -15.93 16.60
C LEU A 269 2.43 -17.35 17.13
N SER A 270 1.34 -17.84 17.72
CA SER A 270 1.21 -19.24 18.16
C SER A 270 0.24 -19.98 17.25
N PRO A 271 0.59 -21.14 16.66
CA PRO A 271 -0.31 -21.90 15.79
C PRO A 271 -1.62 -22.30 16.51
N ARG A 272 -2.76 -22.02 15.89
CA ARG A 272 -4.11 -22.44 16.37
C ARG A 272 -4.58 -23.76 15.76
N LEU A 273 -4.19 -24.02 14.52
CA LEU A 273 -4.67 -25.14 13.72
C LEU A 273 -3.72 -26.34 13.82
N SER A 274 -4.14 -27.47 13.24
CA SER A 274 -3.28 -28.65 13.12
C SER A 274 -1.97 -28.34 12.38
N ALA A 275 -0.86 -28.89 12.87
CA ALA A 275 0.46 -28.75 12.26
C ALA A 275 0.50 -29.14 10.77
N SER A 276 -0.37 -30.05 10.33
CA SER A 276 -0.47 -30.46 8.92
C SER A 276 -0.81 -29.33 7.96
N LEU A 277 -1.45 -28.26 8.43
CA LEU A 277 -1.86 -27.11 7.62
C LEU A 277 -0.76 -26.06 7.40
N TYR A 278 0.33 -26.12 8.17
CA TYR A 278 1.44 -25.15 8.13
C TYR A 278 2.62 -25.60 7.27
N GLY A 279 2.57 -26.79 6.68
CA GLY A 279 3.71 -27.36 5.95
C GLY A 279 4.26 -26.47 4.82
N LEU A 280 5.59 -26.46 4.67
CA LEU A 280 6.33 -25.88 3.54
C LEU A 280 7.25 -26.93 2.89
N TRP A 281 7.36 -26.88 1.55
CA TRP A 281 8.37 -27.49 0.66
C TRP A 281 9.31 -28.56 1.23
N LEU A 282 8.93 -29.84 1.21
CA LEU A 282 9.95 -30.91 1.21
C LEU A 282 9.95 -31.80 -0.05
N THR A 283 8.97 -31.67 -0.96
CA THR A 283 8.89 -32.54 -2.15
C THR A 283 8.30 -31.89 -3.41
N GLY A 284 8.33 -30.56 -3.56
CA GLY A 284 7.91 -29.88 -4.80
C GLY A 284 6.41 -29.57 -4.94
N GLY A 285 5.69 -29.42 -3.82
CA GLY A 285 4.28 -28.98 -3.79
C GLY A 285 4.09 -27.47 -3.56
N ALA A 286 2.87 -26.99 -3.80
CA ALA A 286 2.46 -25.59 -3.60
C ALA A 286 2.54 -25.17 -2.11
N ILE A 287 3.03 -23.93 -1.85
CA ILE A 287 3.01 -23.31 -0.52
C ILE A 287 1.56 -23.26 -0.02
N SER A 288 1.32 -23.69 1.22
CA SER A 288 0.01 -23.50 1.86
C SER A 288 -0.38 -22.02 1.88
N PRO A 289 -1.66 -21.66 1.79
CA PRO A 289 -2.10 -20.27 1.84
C PRO A 289 -1.53 -19.50 3.06
N TYR A 290 -1.35 -20.18 4.21
CA TYR A 290 -0.73 -19.62 5.40
C TYR A 290 0.76 -19.32 5.26
N GLY A 291 1.51 -20.19 4.56
CA GLY A 291 2.91 -19.93 4.23
C GLY A 291 3.06 -18.71 3.31
N ARG A 292 2.11 -18.46 2.41
CA ARG A 292 2.09 -17.26 1.56
C ARG A 292 1.74 -16.00 2.37
N ALA A 293 0.73 -16.07 3.24
CA ALA A 293 0.37 -14.97 4.12
C ALA A 293 1.53 -14.55 5.04
N LEU A 294 2.24 -15.53 5.62
CA LEU A 294 3.42 -15.28 6.45
C LEU A 294 4.61 -14.76 5.63
N PHE A 295 4.84 -15.30 4.42
CA PHE A 295 5.86 -14.80 3.50
C PHE A 295 5.62 -13.33 3.11
N MET A 296 4.36 -12.96 2.83
CA MET A 296 3.97 -11.58 2.52
C MET A 296 4.28 -10.63 3.68
N MET A 297 4.04 -11.02 4.94
CA MET A 297 4.40 -10.20 6.10
C MET A 297 5.91 -10.13 6.35
N LEU A 298 6.64 -11.24 6.19
CA LEU A 298 8.09 -11.29 6.43
C LEU A 298 8.90 -10.48 5.41
N HIS A 299 8.42 -10.33 4.17
CA HIS A 299 9.11 -9.55 3.14
C HIS A 299 8.76 -8.06 3.15
N THR A 300 7.77 -7.66 3.96
CA THR A 300 7.28 -6.27 4.00
C THR A 300 7.43 -5.58 5.36
N SER A 301 7.75 -6.32 6.43
CA SER A 301 7.94 -5.77 7.77
C SER A 301 9.37 -5.95 8.27
N GLN A 302 9.93 -4.88 8.82
CA GLN A 302 11.21 -4.85 9.52
C GLN A 302 11.22 -5.88 10.65
N LYS A 303 11.92 -6.99 10.42
CA LYS A 303 12.35 -8.01 11.39
C LYS A 303 11.27 -8.47 12.39
N LEU A 304 10.53 -9.49 11.99
CA LEU A 304 9.91 -10.42 12.93
C LEU A 304 11.00 -11.37 13.47
N ASN A 305 11.43 -11.15 14.72
CA ASN A 305 12.38 -12.02 15.41
C ASN A 305 11.65 -13.20 16.07
N SER A 306 11.70 -14.36 15.42
CA SER A 306 11.73 -15.65 16.12
C SER A 306 12.49 -16.67 15.26
N ALA A 307 13.78 -16.41 15.03
CA ALA A 307 14.65 -17.27 14.22
C ALA A 307 15.23 -18.46 15.01
N GLU A 308 15.20 -18.47 16.34
CA GLU A 308 15.97 -19.44 17.14
C GLU A 308 15.28 -20.79 17.43
N LYS A 309 14.17 -21.11 16.75
CA LYS A 309 13.55 -22.45 16.84
C LYS A 309 13.35 -23.16 15.50
N TRP A 310 13.81 -22.58 14.39
CA TRP A 310 13.62 -23.12 13.04
C TRP A 310 14.89 -23.65 12.37
N ASP A 311 16.02 -23.66 13.10
CA ASP A 311 17.35 -24.06 12.58
C ASP A 311 17.42 -25.52 12.06
N GLY A 312 16.44 -26.36 12.37
CA GLY A 312 16.37 -27.73 11.84
C GLY A 312 15.89 -27.86 10.39
N LEU A 313 15.30 -26.82 9.78
CA LEU A 313 14.63 -26.93 8.47
C LEU A 313 15.20 -26.05 7.35
N MET A 314 16.05 -25.06 7.66
CA MET A 314 16.41 -23.99 6.71
C MET A 314 17.89 -24.00 6.28
N ALA A 315 18.36 -25.14 5.78
CA ALA A 315 19.64 -25.23 5.09
C ALA A 315 19.46 -25.18 3.55
N SER A 316 19.09 -24.03 2.99
CA SER A 316 19.59 -23.63 1.66
C SER A 316 19.42 -22.13 1.41
N ARG A 317 20.44 -21.58 0.76
CA ARG A 317 20.80 -20.17 0.61
C ARG A 317 19.97 -19.51 -0.48
N ALA A 318 19.30 -18.39 -0.19
CA ALA A 318 19.01 -17.34 -1.16
C ALA A 318 19.20 -15.99 -0.49
N LYS A 319 20.37 -15.37 -0.72
CA LYS A 319 20.62 -13.97 -0.36
C LYS A 319 19.85 -13.09 -1.35
N ILE A 320 18.68 -12.61 -0.94
CA ILE A 320 18.13 -11.35 -1.47
C ILE A 320 17.92 -10.46 -0.24
N ASN A 321 18.97 -9.72 0.12
CA ASN A 321 18.82 -8.58 1.00
C ASN A 321 18.16 -7.48 0.18
N SER A 322 16.90 -7.13 0.45
CA SER A 322 16.23 -5.96 -0.17
C SER A 322 15.96 -4.84 0.85
N PRO A 323 16.99 -4.11 1.31
CA PRO A 323 16.82 -2.84 2.02
C PRO A 323 16.35 -1.69 1.10
N SER A 324 16.11 -1.91 -0.20
CA SER A 324 15.86 -0.85 -1.19
C SER A 324 14.45 -0.25 -1.12
N LEU A 325 13.39 -1.06 -1.07
CA LEU A 325 11.99 -0.57 -1.04
C LEU A 325 11.66 0.17 0.26
N GLU A 326 12.02 -0.37 1.42
CA GLU A 326 11.86 0.33 2.70
C GLU A 326 12.65 1.64 2.74
N THR A 327 13.87 1.66 2.19
CA THR A 327 14.68 2.88 2.10
C THR A 327 14.06 3.90 1.15
N MET A 328 13.46 3.46 0.03
CA MET A 328 12.70 4.32 -0.89
C MET A 328 11.53 4.98 -0.17
N MET A 329 10.70 4.18 0.50
CA MET A 329 9.48 4.63 1.16
C MET A 329 9.79 5.54 2.33
N SER A 330 10.78 5.18 3.15
CA SER A 330 11.27 6.03 4.25
C SER A 330 11.85 7.35 3.73
N ALA A 331 12.54 7.35 2.58
CA ALA A 331 13.09 8.56 1.99
C ALA A 331 12.00 9.45 1.36
N MET A 332 10.99 8.88 0.69
CA MET A 332 9.85 9.60 0.12
C MET A 332 8.94 10.20 1.20
N GLN A 333 8.64 9.45 2.27
CA GLN A 333 7.87 9.93 3.43
C GLN A 333 8.57 11.08 4.17
N LYS A 334 9.89 11.01 4.34
CA LYS A 334 10.69 12.06 5.00
C LYS A 334 10.92 13.29 4.14
N TYR A 335 10.87 13.16 2.80
CA TYR A 335 10.95 14.30 1.89
C TYR A 335 9.63 15.08 1.83
N ALA A 336 8.49 14.37 1.78
CA ALA A 336 7.16 14.99 1.75
C ALA A 336 6.82 15.77 3.03
N SER A 337 7.41 15.39 4.17
CA SER A 337 7.26 16.08 5.45
C SER A 337 8.19 17.30 5.65
N GLY A 338 9.04 17.62 4.68
CA GLY A 338 9.90 18.80 4.71
C GLY A 338 9.12 20.11 4.47
N SER A 339 9.12 21.00 5.47
CA SER A 339 8.46 22.32 5.54
C SER A 339 8.16 23.06 4.21
N PRO A 340 6.96 23.70 4.05
CA PRO A 340 6.51 24.38 2.83
C PRO A 340 7.35 25.56 2.31
N ARG A 341 8.38 26.01 3.05
CA ARG A 341 9.09 27.27 2.74
C ARG A 341 9.99 27.23 1.50
N ASN A 342 10.22 26.06 0.91
CA ASN A 342 11.23 25.90 -0.14
C ASN A 342 10.71 25.80 -1.58
N PHE A 343 9.39 25.74 -1.82
CA PHE A 343 8.84 25.71 -3.18
C PHE A 343 9.00 27.05 -3.93
N ARG A 344 9.12 28.19 -3.24
CA ARG A 344 9.40 29.49 -3.87
C ARG A 344 10.84 29.64 -4.40
N ALA A 345 11.81 28.90 -3.84
CA ALA A 345 13.21 29.01 -4.26
C ALA A 345 13.52 28.23 -5.55
N ALA A 346 12.83 27.10 -5.78
CA ALA A 346 13.05 26.26 -6.96
C ALA A 346 12.52 26.87 -8.27
N ARG A 347 11.63 27.87 -8.21
CA ARG A 347 11.12 28.58 -9.40
C ARG A 347 12.06 29.69 -9.89
N LYS A 348 12.92 30.25 -9.02
CA LYS A 348 13.88 31.30 -9.41
C LYS A 348 15.10 30.77 -10.15
N HIS A 349 15.50 29.51 -9.90
CA HIS A 349 16.68 28.92 -10.56
C HIS A 349 16.42 28.35 -11.96
N ARG A 350 15.16 28.28 -12.42
CA ARG A 350 14.83 27.74 -13.75
C ARG A 350 14.61 28.82 -14.82
N LEU A 351 14.70 30.10 -14.44
CA LEU A 351 14.58 31.24 -15.36
C LEU A 351 15.92 31.91 -15.70
N SER A 352 17.04 31.43 -15.14
CA SER A 352 18.39 31.94 -15.45
C SER A 352 19.13 31.15 -16.53
N ASP A 353 18.65 29.98 -16.93
CA ASP A 353 19.35 29.07 -17.85
C ASP A 353 18.79 29.05 -19.29
N VAL A 354 17.89 29.99 -19.63
CA VAL A 354 17.54 30.26 -21.03
C VAL A 354 18.28 31.53 -21.47
N GLY A 355 19.51 31.33 -21.94
CA GLY A 355 20.32 32.38 -22.54
C GLY A 355 19.65 32.92 -23.80
N MET A 356 19.09 34.13 -23.69
CA MET A 356 18.83 34.98 -24.84
C MET A 356 20.09 35.80 -25.11
N ASP A 357 20.70 35.51 -26.26
CA ASP A 357 21.88 36.15 -26.80
C ASP A 357 21.63 37.67 -26.95
N LYS A 358 22.39 38.47 -26.19
CA LYS A 358 22.42 39.93 -26.32
C LYS A 358 23.60 40.30 -27.21
N THR A 359 23.35 40.45 -28.51
CA THR A 359 24.21 41.25 -29.37
C THR A 359 23.57 42.62 -29.56
N GLY A 360 24.14 43.63 -28.90
CA GLY A 360 23.88 45.02 -29.19
C GLY A 360 24.94 45.57 -30.12
N SER A 361 24.53 46.31 -31.15
CA SER A 361 25.35 47.39 -31.72
C SER A 361 24.46 48.56 -32.14
N ARG A 362 24.89 49.75 -31.72
CA ARG A 362 24.29 51.07 -31.91
C ARG A 362 24.54 51.60 -33.33
N SER A 363 23.64 52.47 -33.83
CA SER A 363 23.93 53.82 -34.39
C SER A 363 22.66 54.34 -35.10
N HIS A 364 22.10 55.48 -34.71
CA HIS A 364 22.31 56.85 -35.21
C HIS A 364 21.03 57.40 -35.88
N ALA A 365 20.82 58.71 -35.64
CA ALA A 365 19.75 59.60 -36.09
C ALA A 365 18.41 59.46 -35.35
#